data_AF-A0AAN8GKR9-F1
#
_entry.id   AF-A0AAN8GKR9-F1
#
_cell.length_a   1.000
_cell.length_b   1.000
_cell.length_c   1.000
_cell.angle_alpha   90.00
_cell.angle_beta   90.00
_cell.angle_gamma   90.00
#
_symmetry.space_group_name_H-M   'P 1'
#
loop_
_entity.id
_entity.type
_entity.pdbx_description
1 polymer ?
#
loop_
_entity_poly.entity_id
_entity_poly.type
_entity_poly.pdbx_seq_one_letter_code
_entity_poly.pdbx_strand_id
1 'polypeptide(L)'
;MNVSSAVQVNVLDMETVGDWAKFSVNLVSVYKSRGEPLKRGDNIMWVHMKDLACKCPKIQMSKRFLVMGGSEGGMGTGTGPGVGPGGGATSPGGERIGLMADKNSLVIQWRDVWTRRLRKFQRKEKKGKCSKA
;
A
#
# COMPACT_ATOMS: atom_id res chain seq x y z
N MET A 1 13.43 4.80 5.31
CA MET A 1 12.02 5.00 4.91
C MET A 1 11.28 5.77 5.99
N ASN A 2 10.76 6.96 5.69
CA ASN A 2 9.81 7.63 6.58
C ASN A 2 8.41 7.07 6.30
N VAL A 3 7.84 6.36 7.28
CA VAL A 3 6.57 5.64 7.10
C VAL A 3 5.39 6.61 7.26
N SER A 4 4.61 6.81 6.20
CA SER A 4 3.39 7.66 6.18
C SER A 4 2.13 6.87 6.53
N SER A 5 2.06 5.61 6.09
CA SER A 5 0.93 4.71 6.36
C SER A 5 1.43 3.34 6.86
N ALA A 6 0.66 2.72 7.76
CA ALA A 6 0.90 1.35 8.20
C ALA A 6 -0.43 0.68 8.53
N VAL A 7 -0.80 -0.34 7.75
CA VAL A 7 -2.11 -0.99 7.81
C VAL A 7 -2.00 -2.51 7.73
N GLN A 8 -2.92 -3.20 8.40
CA GLN A 8 -3.15 -4.62 8.20
C GLN A 8 -4.28 -4.79 7.19
N VAL A 9 -4.02 -5.55 6.14
CA VAL A 9 -5.00 -5.87 5.09
C VAL A 9 -5.24 -7.38 5.02
N ASN A 10 -6.45 -7.79 4.65
CA ASN A 10 -6.75 -9.13 4.16
C ASN A 10 -6.93 -9.08 2.64
N VAL A 11 -6.26 -9.94 1.90
CA VAL A 11 -6.36 -9.98 0.43
C VAL A 11 -7.51 -10.90 0.04
N LEU A 12 -8.45 -10.38 -0.76
CA LEU A 12 -9.69 -11.07 -1.11
C LEU A 12 -9.64 -11.59 -2.55
N ASP A 13 -9.35 -10.71 -3.50
CA ASP A 13 -9.38 -11.02 -4.93
C ASP A 13 -8.36 -10.16 -5.70
N MET A 14 -8.13 -10.49 -6.96
CA MET A 14 -7.26 -9.75 -7.87
C MET A 14 -7.81 -9.75 -9.30
N GLU A 15 -7.91 -8.56 -9.88
CA GLU A 15 -8.10 -8.36 -11.32
C GLU A 15 -6.90 -7.65 -11.95
N THR A 16 -6.70 -7.83 -13.25
CA THR A 16 -5.67 -7.12 -14.02
C THR A 16 -6.30 -5.96 -14.78
N VAL A 17 -5.71 -4.77 -14.64
CA VAL A 17 -6.16 -3.53 -15.29
C VAL A 17 -4.95 -2.89 -15.98
N GLY A 18 -4.75 -3.22 -17.26
CA GLY A 18 -3.52 -2.87 -17.99
C GLY A 18 -2.28 -3.44 -17.31
N ASP A 19 -1.26 -2.62 -17.08
CA ASP A 19 -0.01 -3.03 -16.42
C ASP A 19 -0.09 -3.09 -14.88
N TRP A 20 -1.30 -3.11 -14.33
CA TRP A 20 -1.55 -3.12 -12.89
C TRP A 20 -2.35 -4.34 -12.46
N ALA A 21 -1.95 -4.92 -11.33
CA ALA A 21 -2.81 -5.77 -10.53
C ALA A 21 -3.59 -4.90 -9.55
N LYS A 22 -4.90 -5.09 -9.53
CA LYS A 22 -5.82 -4.46 -8.60
C LYS A 22 -6.33 -5.52 -7.63
N PHE A 23 -5.87 -5.46 -6.40
CA PHE A 23 -6.31 -6.35 -5.35
C PHE A 23 -7.50 -5.72 -4.60
N SER A 24 -8.59 -6.48 -4.51
CA SER A 24 -9.64 -6.20 -3.53
C SER A 24 -9.16 -6.63 -2.16
N VAL A 25 -9.14 -5.70 -1.21
CA VAL A 25 -8.64 -5.94 0.15
C VAL A 25 -9.61 -5.42 1.20
N ASN A 26 -9.58 -6.03 2.38
CA ASN A 26 -10.23 -5.48 3.56
C ASN A 26 -9.18 -4.89 4.51
N LEU A 27 -9.26 -3.59 4.83
CA LEU A 27 -8.45 -2.96 5.86
C LEU A 27 -8.97 -3.36 7.25
N VAL A 28 -8.24 -4.29 7.87
CA VAL A 28 -8.55 -4.83 9.19
C VAL A 28 -8.14 -3.86 10.29
N SER A 29 -6.97 -3.24 10.16
CA SER A 29 -6.44 -2.31 11.16
C SER A 29 -5.58 -1.23 10.54
N VAL A 30 -5.78 0.00 11.02
CA VAL A 30 -4.92 1.16 10.70
C VAL A 30 -4.07 1.46 11.93
N TYR A 31 -2.75 1.34 11.78
CA TYR A 31 -1.77 1.65 12.84
C TYR A 31 -1.19 3.05 12.68
N LYS A 32 -1.01 3.48 11.43
CA LYS A 32 -0.55 4.83 11.08
C LYS A 32 -1.22 5.29 9.80
N SER A 33 -1.63 6.55 9.79
CA SER A 33 -2.16 7.27 8.62
C SER A 33 -1.72 8.72 8.77
N ARG A 34 -0.86 9.18 7.85
CA ARG A 34 -0.47 10.60 7.72
C ARG A 34 -0.86 11.04 6.32
N GLY A 35 -1.47 12.22 6.20
CA GLY A 35 -2.14 12.65 4.96
C GLY A 35 -3.58 12.13 4.94
N GLU A 36 -3.98 11.56 3.80
CA GLU A 36 -5.35 11.07 3.60
C GLU A 36 -5.76 10.01 4.66
N PRO A 37 -6.90 10.18 5.34
CA PRO A 37 -7.35 9.23 6.36
C PRO A 37 -7.72 7.88 5.76
N LEU A 38 -6.98 6.83 6.14
CA LEU A 38 -7.35 5.46 5.83
C LEU A 38 -8.45 4.97 6.79
N LYS A 39 -9.52 4.39 6.23
CA LYS A 39 -10.64 3.80 6.98
C LYS A 39 -10.59 2.28 6.89
N ARG A 40 -11.09 1.62 7.95
CA ARG A 40 -11.30 0.17 7.93
C ARG A 40 -12.45 -0.20 7.00
N GLY A 41 -12.46 -1.45 6.55
CA GLY A 41 -13.44 -1.95 5.59
C GLY A 41 -12.81 -2.17 4.22
N ASP A 42 -13.66 -2.28 3.21
CA ASP A 42 -13.25 -2.65 1.86
C ASP A 42 -12.47 -1.53 1.18
N ASN A 43 -11.45 -1.92 0.42
CA ASN A 43 -10.54 -1.01 -0.24
C ASN A 43 -9.83 -1.72 -1.39
N ILE A 44 -9.00 -0.96 -2.10
CA ILE A 44 -8.22 -1.44 -3.23
C ILE A 44 -6.73 -1.28 -2.90
N MET A 45 -5.93 -2.26 -3.30
CA MET A 45 -4.48 -2.16 -3.31
C MET A 45 -3.96 -2.37 -4.73
N TRP A 46 -3.17 -1.43 -5.23
CA TRP A 46 -2.58 -1.43 -6.56
C TRP A 46 -1.11 -1.87 -6.49
N VAL A 47 -0.72 -2.79 -7.38
CA VAL A 47 0.67 -3.24 -7.56
C VAL A 47 0.96 -3.30 -9.05
N HIS A 48 2.12 -2.86 -9.51
CA HIS A 48 2.49 -3.05 -10.91
C HIS A 48 2.72 -4.54 -11.23
N MET A 49 2.32 -4.97 -12.43
CA MET A 49 2.53 -6.35 -12.89
C MET A 49 4.02 -6.72 -12.94
N LYS A 50 4.91 -5.79 -13.31
CA LYS A 50 6.38 -6.01 -13.30
C LYS A 50 6.95 -6.32 -11.91
N ASP A 51 6.35 -5.75 -10.87
CA ASP A 51 6.77 -5.91 -9.48
C ASP A 51 6.31 -7.29 -8.95
N LEU A 52 5.13 -7.75 -9.37
CA LEU A 52 4.67 -9.12 -9.12
C LEU A 52 5.52 -10.16 -9.86
N ALA A 53 5.93 -9.88 -11.10
CA ALA A 53 6.78 -10.77 -11.89
C ALA A 53 8.14 -11.03 -11.23
N CYS A 54 8.72 -10.03 -10.55
CA CYS A 54 9.94 -10.20 -9.76
C CYS A 54 9.71 -10.74 -8.33
N LYS A 55 8.46 -11.08 -7.98
CA LYS A 55 8.01 -11.58 -6.67
C LYS A 55 8.14 -10.55 -5.53
N CYS A 56 8.07 -9.26 -5.87
CA CYS A 56 8.23 -8.14 -4.94
C CYS A 56 7.01 -7.21 -5.03
N PRO A 57 5.92 -7.41 -4.26
CA PRO A 57 5.80 -8.34 -3.14
C PRO A 57 5.21 -9.71 -3.52
N LYS A 58 5.56 -10.73 -2.71
CA LYS A 58 4.95 -12.06 -2.78
C LYS A 58 3.57 -12.06 -2.09
N ILE A 59 2.55 -11.66 -2.82
CA ILE A 59 1.15 -11.64 -2.35
C ILE A 59 0.51 -13.01 -2.54
N GLN A 60 -0.37 -13.39 -1.62
CA GLN A 60 -1.14 -14.63 -1.67
C GLN A 60 -2.59 -14.31 -1.28
N MET A 61 -3.55 -14.87 -2.04
CA MET A 61 -4.98 -14.70 -1.76
C MET A 61 -5.35 -15.25 -0.38
N SER A 62 -6.40 -14.68 0.21
CA SER A 62 -6.96 -15.05 1.52
C SER A 62 -5.97 -14.95 2.69
N LYS A 63 -4.81 -14.33 2.48
CA LYS A 63 -3.82 -14.07 3.53
C LYS A 63 -3.84 -12.61 3.97
N ARG A 64 -3.34 -12.40 5.18
CA ARG A 64 -3.19 -11.09 5.80
C ARG A 64 -1.77 -10.57 5.61
N PHE A 65 -1.65 -9.26 5.39
CA PHE A 65 -0.38 -8.59 5.20
C PHE A 65 -0.33 -7.30 6.03
N LEU A 66 0.87 -6.96 6.50
CA LEU A 66 1.20 -5.60 6.89
C LEU A 66 1.67 -4.87 5.64
N VAL A 67 1.00 -3.77 5.31
CA VAL A 67 1.38 -2.84 4.23
C VAL A 67 1.83 -1.55 4.88
N MET A 68 3.05 -1.11 4.55
CA MET A 68 3.62 0.16 5.00
C MET A 68 4.01 1.00 3.80
N GLY A 69 3.54 2.25 3.74
CA GLY A 69 3.85 3.21 2.68
C GLY A 69 4.81 4.30 3.16
N GLY A 70 5.65 4.79 2.23
CA GLY A 70 6.63 5.85 2.46
C GLY A 70 6.03 7.25 2.32
N SER A 71 6.79 8.28 2.70
CA SER A 71 6.36 9.69 2.62
C SER A 71 6.66 10.38 1.29
N GLU A 72 7.27 9.70 0.30
CA GLU A 72 7.40 10.26 -1.05
C GLU A 72 6.47 9.53 -2.00
N GLY A 73 5.54 10.30 -2.56
CA GLY A 73 4.37 9.83 -3.29
C GLY A 73 3.21 9.67 -2.32
N GLY A 74 2.37 10.71 -2.20
CA GLY A 74 1.03 10.55 -1.65
C GLY A 74 0.30 9.42 -2.38
N MET A 75 -0.88 9.07 -1.87
CA MET A 75 -1.93 8.42 -2.66
C MET A 75 -1.73 8.73 -4.14
N GLY A 76 -1.53 7.72 -4.98
CA GLY A 76 -1.19 7.93 -6.38
C GLY A 76 -2.24 8.78 -7.09
N THR A 77 -2.10 10.09 -7.04
CA THR A 77 -2.33 10.95 -8.20
C THR A 77 -1.33 10.43 -9.21
N GLY A 78 -1.75 9.43 -9.99
CA GLY A 78 -0.96 8.84 -11.04
C GLY A 78 -0.79 9.82 -12.20
N THR A 79 -0.17 10.97 -11.97
CA THR A 79 0.74 11.52 -12.94
C THR A 79 2.02 10.70 -12.81
N GLY A 80 2.08 9.59 -13.56
CA GLY A 80 3.37 8.98 -13.84
C GLY A 80 4.32 10.04 -14.43
N PRO A 81 5.64 9.89 -14.31
CA PRO A 81 6.55 10.75 -15.05
C PRO A 81 6.20 10.63 -16.53
N GLY A 82 5.77 11.74 -17.12
CA GLY A 82 5.43 11.81 -18.52
C GLY A 82 6.63 11.45 -19.39
N VAL A 83 6.30 10.88 -20.55
CA VAL A 83 7.05 10.96 -21.80
C VAL A 83 8.33 10.13 -21.88
N GLY A 84 8.17 8.85 -22.24
CA GLY A 84 9.00 8.28 -23.29
C GLY A 84 8.39 8.64 -24.66
N PRO A 85 9.17 9.06 -25.67
CA PRO A 85 8.61 9.38 -26.98
C PRO A 85 8.32 8.06 -27.72
N GLY A 86 7.06 7.62 -27.72
CA GLY A 86 6.69 6.43 -28.48
C GLY A 86 5.30 5.87 -28.16
N GLY A 87 4.28 6.42 -28.83
CA GLY A 87 3.12 5.67 -29.34
C GLY A 87 2.14 5.02 -28.35
N GLY A 88 0.90 5.56 -28.34
CA GLY A 88 -0.30 4.71 -28.31
C GLY A 88 -1.21 4.83 -27.09
N ALA A 89 -2.46 5.21 -27.37
CA ALA A 89 -3.67 5.06 -26.55
C ALA A 89 -3.76 5.92 -25.26
N THR A 90 -4.39 7.09 -25.42
CA THR A 90 -5.11 7.78 -24.33
C THR A 90 -6.14 6.83 -23.70
N SER A 91 -5.87 6.32 -22.50
CA SER A 91 -6.89 5.76 -21.61
C SER A 91 -7.45 6.86 -20.72
N PRO A 92 -8.76 6.87 -20.38
CA PRO A 92 -9.34 7.93 -19.57
C PRO A 92 -8.65 7.92 -18.20
N GLY A 93 -8.10 9.06 -17.81
CA GLY A 93 -7.40 9.26 -16.55
C GLY A 93 -8.34 9.15 -15.35
N GLY A 94 -8.62 7.91 -14.94
CA GLY A 94 -9.23 7.62 -13.65
C GLY A 94 -8.17 7.73 -12.56
N GLU A 95 -8.38 8.61 -11.60
CA GLU A 95 -7.66 8.66 -10.34
C GLU A 95 -7.66 7.24 -9.72
N ARG A 96 -6.48 6.65 -9.54
CA ARG A 96 -6.38 5.30 -8.96
C ARG A 96 -6.51 5.42 -7.44
N ILE A 97 -7.75 5.37 -6.97
CA ILE A 97 -8.06 5.40 -5.54
C ILE A 97 -7.65 4.06 -4.92
N GLY A 98 -6.85 4.10 -3.86
CA GLY A 98 -6.49 2.94 -3.05
C GLY A 98 -5.05 2.98 -2.56
N LEU A 99 -4.68 1.96 -1.79
CA LEU A 99 -3.29 1.76 -1.36
C LEU A 99 -2.41 1.48 -2.59
N MET A 100 -1.24 2.10 -2.67
CA MET A 100 -0.24 1.77 -3.67
C MET A 100 0.88 0.98 -3.00
N ALA A 101 1.20 -0.20 -3.54
CA ALA A 101 2.30 -1.03 -3.08
C ALA A 101 3.36 -1.06 -4.18
N ASP A 102 4.28 -0.10 -4.07
CA ASP A 102 5.36 0.20 -5.02
C ASP A 102 6.75 0.05 -4.39
N LYS A 103 7.79 0.57 -5.06
CA LYS A 103 9.19 0.59 -4.58
C LYS A 103 9.39 1.31 -3.24
N ASN A 104 8.47 2.21 -2.87
CA ASN A 104 8.49 2.96 -1.62
C ASN A 104 7.61 2.30 -0.55
N SER A 105 7.17 1.06 -0.79
CA SER A 105 6.26 0.33 0.06
C SER A 105 6.85 -1.00 0.53
N LEU A 106 6.41 -1.45 1.69
CA LEU A 106 6.78 -2.75 2.24
C LEU A 106 5.52 -3.55 2.53
N VAL A 107 5.39 -4.72 1.88
CA VAL A 107 4.27 -5.65 2.05
C VAL A 107 4.81 -6.97 2.57
N ILE A 108 4.50 -7.29 3.82
CA ILE A 108 4.98 -8.51 4.47
C ILE A 108 3.82 -9.30 5.07
N GLN A 109 3.88 -10.63 4.92
CA GLN A 109 2.84 -11.50 5.45
C GLN A 109 2.70 -11.31 6.96
N TRP A 110 1.46 -11.10 7.39
CA TRP A 110 1.11 -10.79 8.77
C TRP A 110 1.56 -11.88 9.74
N ARG A 111 1.99 -11.44 10.93
CA ARG A 111 2.20 -12.31 12.10
C ARG A 111 1.47 -11.72 13.30
N ASP A 112 0.70 -12.53 14.02
CA ASP A 112 -0.17 -12.02 15.10
C ASP A 112 0.60 -11.34 16.23
N VAL A 113 1.85 -11.77 16.47
CA VAL A 113 2.79 -11.14 17.40
C VAL A 113 3.04 -9.65 17.09
N TRP A 114 2.83 -9.20 15.85
CA TRP A 114 3.01 -7.82 15.44
C TRP A 114 1.91 -6.90 15.97
N THR A 115 0.70 -7.40 16.25
CA THR A 115 -0.40 -6.59 16.80
C THR A 115 0.06 -5.81 18.02
N ARG A 116 0.62 -6.53 19.01
CA ARG A 116 1.09 -5.93 20.27
C ARG A 116 2.23 -4.93 20.04
N ARG A 117 3.16 -5.26 19.13
CA ARG A 117 4.33 -4.41 18.80
C ARG A 117 3.90 -3.11 18.11
N LEU A 118 3.07 -3.19 17.07
CA LEU A 118 2.57 -2.03 16.33
C LEU A 118 1.72 -1.11 17.23
N ARG A 119 0.88 -1.67 18.12
CA ARG A 119 0.16 -0.87 19.13
C ARG A 119 1.09 -0.19 20.13
N LYS A 120 2.24 -0.78 20.46
CA LYS A 120 3.26 -0.13 21.30
C LYS A 120 3.91 1.04 20.55
N PHE A 121 4.25 0.88 19.27
CA PHE A 121 4.77 1.97 18.44
C PHE A 121 3.77 3.11 18.28
N GLN A 122 2.51 2.81 17.96
CA GLN A 122 1.44 3.80 17.85
C GLN A 122 1.28 4.63 19.14
N ARG A 123 1.34 3.98 20.31
CA ARG A 123 1.29 4.67 21.62
C ARG A 123 2.53 5.53 21.88
N LYS A 124 3.71 5.09 21.46
CA LYS A 124 4.94 5.89 21.57
C LYS A 124 4.87 7.13 20.67
N GLU A 125 4.42 6.97 19.42
CA GLU A 125 4.25 8.08 18.46
C GLU A 125 3.27 9.12 19.00
N LYS A 126 2.10 8.70 19.51
CA LYS A 126 1.12 9.61 20.14
C LYS A 126 1.67 10.39 21.33
N LYS A 127 2.72 9.90 21.99
CA LYS A 127 3.41 10.56 23.11
C LYS A 127 4.64 11.37 22.66
N GLY A 128 4.87 11.52 21.36
CA GLY A 128 6.07 12.17 20.82
C GLY A 128 7.37 11.38 20.99
N LYS A 129 7.30 10.09 21.35
CA LYS A 129 8.47 9.25 21.69
C LYS A 129 8.94 8.39 20.50
N CYS A 130 8.97 8.97 19.31
CA CYS A 130 9.58 8.30 18.15
C CYS A 130 11.10 8.44 18.23
N SER A 131 11.80 7.32 18.41
CA SER A 131 13.27 7.30 18.25
C SER A 131 13.61 7.49 16.78
N LYS A 132 14.65 8.28 16.48
CA LYS A 132 15.33 8.17 15.18
C LYS A 132 15.95 6.77 15.13
N ALA A 133 15.67 6.05 14.05
CA ALA A 133 16.29 4.77 13.76
C ALA A 133 17.62 5.00 13.07
#